data_AF-A0A348UXB5-F1
#
_entry.id   AF-A0A348UXB5-F1
#
_cell.length_a   1.000
_cell.length_b   1.000
_cell.length_c   1.000
_cell.angle_alpha   90.00
_cell.angle_beta   90.00
_cell.angle_gamma   90.00
#
_symmetry.space_group_name_H-M   'P 1'
#
loop_
_entity.id
_entity.type
_entity.pdbx_description
1 polymer ?
#
loop_
_entity_poly.entity_id
_entity_poly.type
_entity_poly.pdbx_seq_one_letter_code
_entity_poly.pdbx_strand_id
1 'polypeptide(L)'
;MRQVKRWRYYCDHCKKVSGRKDVMVRHESGCTNNPDRVCGFCRISENEQEHINTLKAALFTDINNFQKKTIDPYVRNKIEIKNLRAVSNNCPACILAAIKQIEKEGHFWEFDFDFKEEMSGFWAEYNRHLQQDVYYG
;
A
#
# COMPACT_ATOMS: atom_id res chain seq x y z
N MET A 1 26.47 -10.64 32.63
CA MET A 1 25.65 -9.95 31.59
C MET A 1 24.51 -9.21 32.29
N ARG A 2 24.32 -7.90 32.06
CA ARG A 2 23.29 -7.10 32.74
C ARG A 2 21.95 -7.19 31.99
N GLN A 3 20.88 -7.56 32.70
CA GLN A 3 19.52 -7.59 32.16
C GLN A 3 18.73 -6.36 32.65
N VAL A 4 17.94 -5.75 31.75
CA VAL A 4 17.09 -4.60 32.07
C VAL A 4 15.69 -4.77 31.49
N LYS A 5 14.67 -4.47 32.29
CA LYS A 5 13.28 -4.37 31.80
C LYS A 5 13.11 -3.09 31.00
N ARG A 6 12.50 -3.18 29.82
CA ARG A 6 12.24 -2.06 28.92
C ARG A 6 10.81 -2.15 28.41
N TRP A 7 10.12 -1.02 28.36
CA TRP A 7 8.81 -0.93 27.72
C TRP A 7 8.92 -1.22 26.22
N ARG A 8 7.93 -1.94 25.71
CA ARG A 8 7.75 -2.23 24.29
C ARG A 8 6.34 -1.81 23.89
N TYR A 9 6.25 -1.10 22.78
CA TYR A 9 5.00 -0.63 22.21
C TYR A 9 4.76 -1.41 20.93
N TYR A 10 3.54 -1.90 20.77
CA TYR A 10 3.12 -2.71 19.63
C TYR A 10 2.10 -1.94 18.80
N CYS A 11 2.13 -2.16 17.48
CA CYS A 11 1.07 -1.73 16.59
C CYS A 11 -0.11 -2.68 16.73
N ASP A 12 -1.31 -2.19 16.93
CA ASP A 12 -2.48 -3.06 17.09
C ASP A 12 -2.86 -3.80 15.81
N HIS A 13 -2.45 -3.29 14.64
CA HIS A 13 -2.85 -3.84 13.34
C HIS A 13 -1.85 -4.83 12.72
N CYS A 14 -0.55 -4.58 12.86
CA CYS A 14 0.51 -5.42 12.25
C CYS A 14 1.47 -6.05 13.27
N LYS A 15 1.30 -5.76 14.56
CA LYS A 15 2.12 -6.28 15.67
C LYS A 15 3.61 -5.93 15.62
N LYS A 16 4.01 -4.98 14.74
CA LYS A 16 5.36 -4.39 14.76
C LYS A 16 5.64 -3.77 16.13
N VAL A 17 6.87 -3.91 16.60
CA VAL A 17 7.31 -3.47 17.93
C VAL A 17 8.37 -2.39 17.86
N SER A 18 8.33 -1.44 18.80
CA SER A 18 9.39 -0.46 19.05
C SER A 18 9.57 -0.21 20.55
N GLY A 19 10.73 0.30 20.94
CA GLY A 19 10.97 0.80 22.31
C GLY A 19 10.46 2.21 22.56
N ARG A 20 9.96 2.90 21.52
CA ARG A 20 9.51 4.30 21.56
C ARG A 20 8.02 4.42 21.23
N LYS A 21 7.28 5.10 22.11
CA LYS A 21 5.83 5.31 21.97
C LYS A 21 5.48 6.19 20.77
N ASP A 22 6.17 7.32 20.63
CA ASP A 22 5.94 8.31 19.56
C ASP A 22 6.15 7.70 18.15
N VAL A 23 7.15 6.84 18.01
CA VAL A 23 7.41 6.10 16.77
C VAL A 23 6.26 5.16 16.46
N MET A 24 5.69 4.49 17.48
CA MET A 24 4.56 3.58 17.26
C MET A 24 3.26 4.29 16.94
N VAL A 25 2.97 5.44 17.58
CA VAL A 25 1.80 6.26 17.24
C VAL A 25 1.84 6.67 15.77
N ARG A 26 3.00 7.15 15.29
CA ARG A 26 3.18 7.49 13.87
C ARG A 26 3.10 6.28 12.95
N HIS A 27 3.65 5.14 13.38
CA HIS A 27 3.57 3.92 12.59
C HIS A 27 2.13 3.43 12.44
N GLU A 28 1.37 3.44 13.54
CA GLU A 28 0.00 2.95 13.59
C GLU A 28 -0.91 3.76 12.68
N SER A 29 -0.79 5.10 12.71
CA SER A 29 -1.55 5.98 11.82
C SER A 29 -1.25 5.71 10.33
N GLY A 30 -0.03 5.34 9.98
CA GLY A 30 0.36 5.03 8.60
C GLY A 30 0.34 3.55 8.22
N CYS A 31 -0.07 2.66 9.14
CA CYS A 31 0.09 1.22 8.97
C CYS A 31 -0.76 0.69 7.81
N THR A 32 -0.20 -0.14 6.92
CA THR A 32 -0.95 -0.73 5.81
C THR A 32 -2.09 -1.64 6.27
N ASN A 33 -1.98 -2.20 7.48
CA ASN A 33 -3.02 -3.03 8.08
C ASN A 33 -4.04 -2.24 8.92
N ASN A 34 -3.87 -0.93 9.08
CA ASN A 34 -4.84 -0.08 9.77
C ASN A 34 -5.95 0.31 8.78
N PRO A 35 -7.22 0.00 9.06
CA PRO A 35 -8.35 0.44 8.22
C PRO A 35 -8.43 1.96 8.09
N ASP A 36 -8.14 2.68 9.18
CA ASP A 36 -8.19 4.15 9.27
C ASP A 36 -6.83 4.79 8.97
N ARG A 37 -6.00 4.12 8.16
CA ARG A 37 -4.66 4.60 7.84
C ARG A 37 -4.70 5.95 7.14
N VAL A 38 -3.70 6.79 7.43
CA VAL A 38 -3.40 8.02 6.70
C VAL A 38 -2.14 7.79 5.87
N CYS A 39 -2.28 7.90 4.55
CA CYS A 39 -1.22 7.64 3.58
C CYS A 39 -0.26 8.82 3.49
N GLY A 40 0.96 8.63 3.99
CA GLY A 40 2.02 9.63 3.85
C GLY A 40 2.35 9.97 2.39
N PHE A 41 2.19 9.02 1.47
CA PHE A 41 2.49 9.25 0.05
C PHE A 41 1.43 10.09 -0.64
N CYS A 42 0.15 9.81 -0.40
CA CYS A 42 -0.94 10.67 -0.88
C CYS A 42 -0.76 12.10 -0.36
N ARG A 43 -0.42 12.24 0.93
CA ARG A 43 -0.11 13.54 1.53
C ARG A 43 1.05 14.28 0.84
N ILE A 44 2.14 13.57 0.49
CA ILE A 44 3.32 14.18 -0.16
C ILE A 44 3.03 14.53 -1.63
N SER A 45 2.26 13.71 -2.32
CA SER A 45 1.89 13.92 -3.72
C SER A 45 0.64 14.79 -3.91
N GLU A 46 0.13 15.39 -2.83
CA GLU A 46 -1.11 16.18 -2.81
C GLU A 46 -2.33 15.43 -3.39
N ASN A 47 -2.28 14.10 -3.39
CA ASN A 47 -3.37 13.24 -3.83
C ASN A 47 -4.37 13.03 -2.71
N GLU A 48 -5.65 12.97 -3.07
CA GLU A 48 -6.69 12.54 -2.14
C GLU A 48 -6.60 11.01 -1.93
N GLN A 49 -6.58 10.61 -0.66
CA GLN A 49 -6.59 9.21 -0.29
C GLN A 49 -8.03 8.70 -0.25
N GLU A 50 -8.30 7.67 -1.05
CA GLU A 50 -9.54 6.91 -0.96
C GLU A 50 -9.64 6.01 0.28
N HIS A 51 -10.88 5.77 0.71
CA HIS A 51 -11.16 4.90 1.84
C HIS A 51 -10.77 3.45 1.52
N ILE A 52 -10.24 2.73 2.51
CA ILE A 52 -9.70 1.38 2.29
C ILE A 52 -10.74 0.39 1.76
N ASN A 53 -12.00 0.52 2.19
CA ASN A 53 -13.09 -0.33 1.70
C ASN A 53 -13.36 -0.13 0.21
N THR A 54 -13.23 1.10 -0.30
CA THR A 54 -13.36 1.42 -1.72
C THR A 54 -12.24 0.76 -2.52
N LEU A 55 -10.99 0.85 -2.02
CA LEU A 55 -9.84 0.19 -2.63
C LEU A 55 -10.01 -1.33 -2.67
N LYS A 56 -10.48 -1.94 -1.58
CA LYS A 56 -10.77 -3.38 -1.53
C LYS A 56 -11.85 -3.79 -2.54
N ALA A 57 -12.93 -3.01 -2.65
CA ALA A 57 -14.00 -3.28 -3.62
C ALA A 57 -13.50 -3.20 -5.07
N ALA A 58 -12.61 -2.24 -5.38
CA ALA A 58 -11.96 -2.15 -6.68
C ALA A 58 -11.10 -3.39 -6.96
N LEU A 59 -10.35 -3.89 -5.96
CA LEU A 59 -9.55 -5.11 -6.11
C LEU A 59 -10.41 -6.35 -6.35
N PHE A 60 -11.54 -6.50 -5.66
CA PHE A 60 -12.48 -7.59 -5.94
C PHE A 60 -13.08 -7.52 -7.35
N THR A 61 -13.29 -6.32 -7.87
CA THR A 61 -13.71 -6.13 -9.28
C THR A 61 -12.65 -6.66 -10.24
N ASP A 62 -11.38 -6.34 -10.00
CA ASP A 62 -10.24 -6.87 -10.78
C ASP A 62 -10.17 -8.40 -10.71
N ILE A 63 -10.29 -8.99 -9.51
CA ILE A 63 -10.30 -10.45 -9.30
C ILE A 63 -11.45 -11.11 -10.08
N ASN A 64 -12.67 -10.54 -10.02
CA ASN A 64 -13.84 -11.08 -10.71
C ASN A 64 -13.70 -11.01 -12.24
N ASN A 65 -13.08 -9.94 -12.76
CA ASN A 65 -12.80 -9.81 -14.18
C ASN A 65 -11.76 -10.83 -14.66
N PHE A 66 -10.76 -11.10 -13.83
CA PHE A 66 -9.76 -12.13 -14.10
C PHE A 66 -10.38 -13.53 -14.19
N GLN A 67 -11.24 -13.91 -13.24
CA GLN A 67 -11.90 -15.22 -13.23
C GLN A 67 -12.81 -15.47 -14.44
N LYS A 68 -13.39 -14.40 -15.02
CA LYS A 68 -14.25 -14.50 -16.22
C LYS A 68 -13.46 -14.70 -17.50
N LYS A 69 -12.17 -14.35 -17.52
CA LYS A 69 -11.30 -14.50 -18.68
C LYS A 69 -10.90 -15.97 -18.77
N THR A 70 -11.03 -16.62 -19.94
CA THR A 70 -10.47 -17.95 -20.16
C THR A 70 -8.95 -17.85 -20.04
N ILE A 71 -8.41 -18.35 -18.92
CA ILE A 71 -6.99 -18.29 -18.59
C ILE A 71 -6.27 -19.42 -19.33
N ASP A 72 -5.18 -19.10 -20.03
CA ASP A 72 -4.28 -20.11 -20.59
C ASP A 72 -3.63 -20.91 -19.43
N PRO A 73 -3.81 -22.24 -19.37
CA PRO A 73 -3.31 -23.07 -18.28
C PRO A 73 -1.77 -23.17 -18.23
N TYR A 74 -1.06 -22.76 -19.29
CA TYR A 74 0.41 -22.83 -19.36
C TYR A 74 1.12 -21.52 -18.99
N VAL A 75 0.36 -20.44 -18.77
CA VAL A 75 0.91 -19.13 -18.38
C VAL A 75 0.56 -18.84 -16.92
N ARG A 76 1.56 -18.46 -16.12
CA ARG A 76 1.34 -17.90 -14.78
C ARG A 76 0.72 -16.51 -14.91
N ASN A 77 -0.60 -16.48 -15.08
CA ASN A 77 -1.36 -15.25 -15.20
C ASN A 77 -1.55 -14.65 -13.81
N LYS A 78 -1.09 -13.41 -13.65
CA LYS A 78 -1.32 -12.60 -12.44
C LYS A 78 -2.57 -11.75 -12.63
N ILE A 79 -3.20 -11.38 -11.52
CA ILE A 79 -4.35 -10.48 -11.53
C ILE A 79 -3.86 -9.07 -11.85
N GLU A 80 -4.34 -8.52 -12.97
CA GLU A 80 -4.16 -7.11 -13.33
C GLU A 80 -4.99 -6.23 -12.40
N ILE A 81 -4.35 -5.26 -11.74
CA ILE A 81 -4.98 -4.39 -10.73
C ILE A 81 -5.45 -3.04 -11.31
N LYS A 82 -6.10 -3.06 -12.48
CA LYS A 82 -6.46 -1.84 -13.23
C LYS A 82 -7.44 -0.95 -12.50
N ASN A 83 -8.51 -1.52 -11.95
CA ASN A 83 -9.50 -0.74 -11.21
C ASN A 83 -8.91 -0.22 -9.91
N LEU A 84 -8.12 -1.04 -9.20
CA LEU A 84 -7.44 -0.59 -7.99
C LEU A 84 -6.48 0.57 -8.26
N ARG A 85 -5.71 0.53 -9.35
CA ARG A 85 -4.82 1.64 -9.74
C ARG A 85 -5.58 2.93 -9.96
N ALA A 86 -6.68 2.89 -10.71
CA ALA A 86 -7.52 4.05 -10.99
C ALA A 86 -8.07 4.69 -9.71
N VAL A 87 -8.64 3.88 -8.81
CA VAL A 87 -9.21 4.38 -7.54
C VAL A 87 -8.12 4.88 -6.59
N SER A 88 -6.93 4.28 -6.61
CA SER A 88 -5.83 4.68 -5.72
C SER A 88 -5.04 5.91 -6.19
N ASN A 89 -5.42 6.55 -7.31
CA ASN A 89 -4.60 7.55 -8.01
C ASN A 89 -3.16 7.04 -8.27
N ASN A 90 -3.06 5.76 -8.64
CA ASN A 90 -1.81 5.02 -8.81
C ASN A 90 -0.85 5.08 -7.60
N CYS A 91 -1.35 5.29 -6.37
CA CYS A 91 -0.51 5.38 -5.19
C CYS A 91 -0.02 3.98 -4.74
N PRO A 92 1.30 3.69 -4.82
CA PRO A 92 1.82 2.35 -4.50
C PRO A 92 1.55 1.92 -3.06
N ALA A 93 1.53 2.86 -2.12
CA ALA A 93 1.26 2.56 -0.72
C ALA A 93 -0.22 2.23 -0.44
N CYS A 94 -1.15 2.85 -1.18
CA CYS A 94 -2.58 2.54 -1.07
C CYS A 94 -2.90 1.19 -1.71
N ILE A 95 -2.30 0.89 -2.88
CA ILE A 95 -2.39 -0.41 -3.53
C ILE A 95 -1.89 -1.52 -2.60
N LEU A 96 -0.69 -1.35 -2.02
CA LEU A 96 -0.13 -2.32 -1.07
C LEU A 96 -1.03 -2.50 0.16
N ALA A 97 -1.62 -1.43 0.68
CA ALA A 97 -2.52 -1.51 1.83
C ALA A 97 -3.77 -2.35 1.53
N ALA A 98 -4.40 -2.15 0.36
CA ALA A 98 -5.56 -2.93 -0.06
C ALA A 98 -5.22 -4.42 -0.18
N ILE A 99 -4.11 -4.75 -0.84
CA ILE A 99 -3.62 -6.13 -0.99
C ILE A 99 -3.39 -6.76 0.38
N LYS A 100 -2.66 -6.09 1.28
CA LYS A 100 -2.31 -6.62 2.61
C LYS A 100 -3.53 -6.88 3.49
N GLN A 101 -4.55 -6.04 3.41
CA GLN A 101 -5.77 -6.23 4.19
C GLN A 101 -6.62 -7.38 3.65
N ILE A 102 -6.68 -7.57 2.33
CA ILE A 102 -7.35 -8.72 1.71
C ILE A 102 -6.60 -10.03 2.01
N GLU A 103 -5.27 -10.05 1.97
CA GLU A 103 -4.47 -11.20 2.41
C GLU A 103 -4.75 -11.57 3.88
N LYS A 104 -4.90 -10.56 4.75
CA LYS A 104 -5.24 -10.77 6.16
C LYS A 104 -6.64 -11.37 6.36
N GLU A 105 -7.54 -11.15 5.41
CA GLU A 105 -8.89 -11.75 5.36
C GLU A 105 -8.88 -13.18 4.79
N GLY A 106 -7.70 -13.71 4.42
CA GLY A 106 -7.52 -15.08 3.94
C GLY A 106 -7.51 -15.23 2.43
N HIS A 107 -7.46 -14.13 1.68
CA HIS A 107 -7.44 -14.13 0.22
C HIS A 107 -6.00 -13.99 -0.30
N PHE A 108 -5.41 -15.10 -0.74
CA PHE A 108 -4.05 -15.14 -1.27
C PHE A 108 -4.06 -15.23 -2.79
N TRP A 109 -3.87 -14.09 -3.46
CA TRP A 109 -3.83 -13.99 -4.92
C TRP A 109 -2.49 -13.44 -5.39
N GLU A 110 -2.07 -13.81 -6.59
CA GLU A 110 -0.89 -13.23 -7.24
C GLU A 110 -1.31 -12.02 -8.08
N PHE A 111 -0.75 -10.84 -7.77
CA PHE A 111 -1.05 -9.59 -8.46
C PHE A 111 0.11 -9.15 -9.34
N ASP A 112 -0.21 -8.48 -10.45
CA ASP A 112 0.77 -7.81 -11.29
C ASP A 112 1.20 -6.47 -10.67
N PHE A 113 1.91 -6.58 -9.56
CA PHE A 113 2.33 -5.46 -8.72
C PHE A 113 3.64 -5.78 -8.01
N ASP A 114 4.69 -5.02 -8.33
CA ASP A 114 5.95 -5.02 -7.57
C ASP A 114 6.08 -3.70 -6.80
N PHE A 115 5.89 -3.77 -5.48
CA PHE A 115 5.96 -2.57 -4.62
C PHE A 115 7.29 -1.82 -4.72
N LYS A 116 8.42 -2.52 -4.90
CA LYS A 116 9.74 -1.86 -4.96
C LYS A 116 9.89 -1.09 -6.26
N GLU A 117 9.49 -1.69 -7.37
CA GLU A 117 9.52 -1.06 -8.69
C GLU A 117 8.60 0.16 -8.74
N GLU A 118 7.36 -0.01 -8.29
CA GLU A 118 6.34 1.06 -8.25
C GLU A 118 6.77 2.22 -7.37
N MET A 119 7.37 1.94 -6.21
CA MET A 119 7.93 2.97 -5.34
C MET A 119 9.09 3.71 -6.01
N SER A 120 9.96 3.00 -6.73
CA SER A 120 11.06 3.64 -7.46
C SER A 120 10.53 4.54 -8.57
N GLY A 121 9.51 4.10 -9.30
CA GLY A 121 8.83 4.89 -10.33
C GLY A 121 8.21 6.17 -9.77
N PHE A 122 7.44 6.04 -8.68
CA PHE A 122 6.83 7.17 -7.98
C PHE A 122 7.85 8.23 -7.56
N TRP A 123 8.96 7.82 -6.94
CA TRP A 123 9.99 8.79 -6.51
C TRP A 123 10.73 9.41 -7.68
N ALA A 124 11.00 8.64 -8.75
CA ALA A 124 11.61 9.18 -9.95
C ALA A 124 10.72 10.28 -10.58
N GLU A 125 9.41 10.07 -10.60
CA GLU A 125 8.44 11.06 -11.08
C GLU A 125 8.34 12.29 -10.17
N TYR A 126 8.15 12.07 -8.88
CA TYR A 126 8.08 13.15 -7.89
C TYR A 126 9.33 14.04 -7.92
N ASN A 127 10.52 13.44 -7.98
CA ASN A 127 11.78 14.18 -8.07
C ASN A 127 11.93 14.96 -9.38
N ARG A 128 11.39 14.45 -10.50
CA ARG A 128 11.37 15.20 -11.78
C ARG A 128 10.52 16.46 -11.67
N HIS A 129 9.34 16.38 -11.04
CA HIS A 129 8.48 17.54 -10.82
C HIS A 129 9.17 18.59 -9.95
N LEU A 130 9.78 18.18 -8.83
CA LEU A 130 10.54 19.10 -7.98
C LEU A 130 11.69 19.80 -8.73
N GLN A 131 12.38 19.10 -9.63
CA GLN A 131 13.46 19.71 -10.43
C GLN A 131 12.92 20.69 -11.48
N GLN A 132 11.74 20.44 -12.04
CA GLN A 132 11.08 21.39 -12.96
C GLN A 132 10.64 22.67 -12.24
N ASP A 133 10.05 22.54 -11.05
CA ASP A 133 9.62 23.69 -10.24
C ASP A 133 10.79 24.59 -9.83
N VAL A 134 11.98 24.00 -9.60
CA VAL A 134 13.21 24.74 -9.27
C VAL A 134 13.83 25.45 -10.49
N TYR A 135 13.59 24.97 -11.71
CA TYR A 135 14.20 25.52 -12.92
C TYR A 135 13.32 26.59 -13.62
N TYR A 136 12.01 26.57 -13.38
CA TYR A 136 11.03 27.47 -13.99
C TYR A 136 10.27 28.36 -13.00
N GLY A 137 10.57 28.28 -11.69
CA GLY A 137 10.08 29.18 -10.64
C GLY A 137 11.13 30.20 -10.20
#